data_AF-A0A7S1QG40-F1
#
_entry.id   AF-A0A7S1QG40-F1
#
_cell.length_a   1.000
_cell.length_b   1.000
_cell.length_c   1.000
_cell.angle_alpha   90.00
_cell.angle_beta   90.00
_cell.angle_gamma   90.00
#
_symmetry.space_group_name_H-M   'P 1'
#
loop_
_entity.id
_entity.type
_entity.pdbx_description
1 polymer ?
#
loop_
_entity_poly.entity_id
_entity_poly.type
_entity_poly.pdbx_seq_one_letter_code
_entity_poly.pdbx_strand_id
1 'polypeptide(L)'
;RRGAAASGSSAEDDALAANLSVPEIQEKWDKMDEFVGIMFRLACEAKHGKDVNGLAAEKLKDGDLSRGEVVDFKKEAQAQNVEYLKEACGRIVAGSQGKCRQNCAGRWGTAKAKRAECDGKCVAAYGSFERNCIAKAGELEMVYESKLGAAAARKQCHEGHCAEIPSVWMKDAEAEREQEAKAQCANRCTAETVKLACQRKWLLQVDFLTPDVKSACFAQGQVKTCFNGEKASASTAHDQCLASGKGTCASQHAQCKQDGKTGSTFRDAQAFCDERKEMCEAQVAGDCGDGHRKALAAGRAKCEKADAQALEACVAKKLGEREAAAKSKCETEEATSCPQDCLAKCDTAALTACLGNLKSDHDEAKEFCDDFWRLLRESSEVDPATGDPIAP
;
A
#
# COMPACT_ATOMS: atom_id res chain seq x y z
N ARG A 1 -62.29 -31.08 19.31
CA ARG A 1 -62.53 -31.52 17.91
C ARG A 1 -61.20 -32.03 17.36
N ARG A 2 -61.26 -33.12 16.60
CA ARG A 2 -60.18 -34.06 16.22
C ARG A 2 -59.06 -33.44 15.38
N GLY A 3 -57.89 -34.09 15.41
CA GLY A 3 -56.83 -33.94 14.42
C GLY A 3 -55.56 -34.71 14.78
N ALA A 4 -55.61 -36.04 14.75
CA ALA A 4 -54.41 -36.88 14.71
C ALA A 4 -53.75 -36.74 13.34
N ALA A 5 -52.44 -36.53 13.29
CA ALA A 5 -51.62 -36.73 12.09
C ALA A 5 -50.65 -37.86 12.41
N ALA A 6 -50.90 -38.98 11.74
CA ALA A 6 -50.17 -40.22 11.84
C ALA A 6 -48.77 -40.09 11.22
N SER A 7 -47.85 -40.84 11.83
CA SER A 7 -46.60 -41.30 11.26
C SER A 7 -46.77 -41.84 9.84
N GLY A 8 -46.18 -41.15 8.86
CA GLY A 8 -45.86 -41.73 7.57
C GLY A 8 -44.45 -42.29 7.60
N SER A 9 -44.27 -43.46 8.24
CA SER A 9 -43.16 -44.36 7.89
C SER A 9 -43.54 -45.00 6.56
N SER A 10 -42.82 -44.69 5.49
CA SER A 10 -42.98 -45.40 4.22
C SER A 10 -42.57 -46.84 4.42
N ALA A 11 -43.45 -47.78 4.09
CA ALA A 11 -43.21 -49.22 4.14
C ALA A 11 -42.01 -49.70 3.28
N GLU A 12 -41.38 -48.80 2.51
CA GLU A 12 -40.13 -49.03 1.78
C GLU A 12 -38.89 -48.97 2.70
N ASP A 13 -38.93 -48.20 3.79
CA ASP A 13 -37.81 -48.11 4.76
C ASP A 13 -37.77 -49.34 5.69
N ASP A 14 -38.94 -49.87 6.06
CA ASP A 14 -39.05 -51.07 6.90
C ASP A 14 -38.69 -52.36 6.13
N ALA A 15 -38.83 -52.39 4.79
CA ALA A 15 -38.46 -53.53 3.96
C ALA A 15 -36.94 -53.60 3.68
N LEU A 16 -36.23 -52.47 3.70
CA LEU A 16 -34.79 -52.42 3.47
C LEU A 16 -33.98 -52.82 4.72
N ALA A 17 -34.54 -52.59 5.91
CA ALA A 17 -33.92 -52.96 7.18
C ALA A 17 -33.95 -54.49 7.45
N ALA A 18 -34.81 -55.23 6.76
CA ALA A 18 -35.04 -56.66 7.02
C ALA A 18 -34.03 -57.61 6.34
N ASN A 19 -33.10 -57.11 5.50
CA ASN A 19 -32.22 -57.95 4.68
C ASN A 19 -30.72 -57.60 4.76
N LEU A 20 -30.29 -56.71 5.65
CA LEU A 20 -28.87 -56.40 5.86
C LEU A 20 -28.36 -57.16 7.08
N SER A 21 -27.28 -57.92 6.90
CA SER A 21 -26.56 -58.53 8.01
C SER A 21 -25.94 -57.42 8.90
N VAL A 22 -25.77 -57.68 10.21
CA VAL A 22 -25.14 -56.74 11.17
C VAL A 22 -23.84 -56.10 10.61
N PRO A 23 -22.96 -56.83 9.88
CA PRO A 23 -21.78 -56.26 9.23
C PRO A 23 -22.08 -55.22 8.14
N GLU A 24 -23.10 -55.42 7.31
CA GLU A 24 -23.46 -54.51 6.21
C GLU A 24 -24.11 -53.22 6.72
N ILE A 25 -24.86 -53.32 7.82
CA ILE A 25 -25.40 -52.15 8.54
C ILE A 25 -24.22 -51.32 9.09
N GLN A 26 -23.25 -51.97 9.72
CA GLN A 26 -22.09 -51.30 10.30
C GLN A 26 -21.24 -50.60 9.23
N GLU A 27 -20.93 -51.28 8.12
CA GLU A 27 -20.18 -50.67 7.01
C GLU A 27 -20.88 -49.43 6.43
N LYS A 28 -22.21 -49.45 6.33
CA LYS A 28 -22.99 -48.30 5.84
C LYS A 28 -22.90 -47.10 6.80
N TRP A 29 -22.96 -47.34 8.11
CA TRP A 29 -22.82 -46.28 9.12
C TRP A 29 -21.39 -45.76 9.22
N ASP A 30 -20.38 -46.62 9.07
CA ASP A 30 -18.97 -46.22 9.05
C ASP A 30 -18.68 -45.31 7.85
N LYS A 31 -19.21 -45.64 6.65
CA LYS A 31 -19.11 -44.79 5.46
C LYS A 31 -19.84 -43.44 5.62
N MET A 32 -20.96 -43.43 6.34
CA MET A 32 -21.69 -42.20 6.64
C MET A 32 -20.89 -41.31 7.59
N ASP A 33 -20.28 -41.88 8.65
CA ASP A 33 -19.42 -41.15 9.57
C ASP A 33 -18.17 -40.59 8.87
N GLU A 34 -17.58 -41.37 7.95
CA GLU A 34 -16.48 -40.91 7.10
C GLU A 34 -16.89 -39.70 6.25
N PHE A 35 -18.03 -39.78 5.57
CA PHE A 35 -18.56 -38.68 4.76
C PHE A 35 -18.81 -37.42 5.59
N VAL A 36 -19.48 -37.55 6.74
CA VAL A 36 -19.75 -36.40 7.63
C VAL A 36 -18.44 -35.80 8.15
N GLY A 37 -17.46 -36.62 8.49
CA GLY A 37 -16.14 -36.16 8.91
C GLY A 37 -15.43 -35.37 7.81
N ILE A 38 -15.48 -35.83 6.55
CA ILE A 38 -14.91 -35.09 5.41
C ILE A 38 -15.59 -33.73 5.24
N MET A 39 -16.93 -33.70 5.26
CA MET A 39 -17.71 -32.47 5.12
C MET A 39 -17.45 -31.49 6.26
N PHE A 40 -17.33 -32.01 7.50
CA PHE A 40 -16.99 -31.20 8.67
C PHE A 40 -15.63 -30.53 8.50
N ARG A 41 -14.60 -31.30 8.12
CA ARG A 41 -13.23 -30.78 7.95
C ARG A 41 -13.17 -29.69 6.88
N LEU A 42 -13.79 -29.92 5.71
CA LEU A 42 -13.86 -28.92 4.66
C LEU A 42 -14.53 -27.62 5.12
N ALA A 43 -15.65 -27.73 5.84
CA ALA A 43 -16.36 -26.56 6.37
C ALA A 43 -15.55 -25.85 7.47
N CYS A 44 -14.90 -26.63 8.35
CA CYS A 44 -14.06 -26.14 9.42
C CYS A 44 -12.84 -25.37 8.89
N GLU A 45 -12.11 -25.94 7.92
CA GLU A 45 -10.97 -25.30 7.27
C GLU A 45 -11.38 -24.00 6.56
N ALA A 46 -12.51 -24.00 5.87
CA ALA A 46 -13.06 -22.81 5.22
C ALA A 46 -13.44 -21.73 6.25
N LYS A 47 -14.07 -22.12 7.36
CA LYS A 47 -14.46 -21.20 8.46
C LYS A 47 -13.25 -20.61 9.17
N HIS A 48 -12.18 -21.37 9.33
CA HIS A 48 -10.96 -21.01 10.05
C HIS A 48 -9.80 -20.62 9.11
N GLY A 49 -10.15 -20.07 7.95
CA GLY A 49 -9.22 -19.48 7.00
C GLY A 49 -8.62 -18.14 7.45
N LYS A 50 -7.96 -17.43 6.53
CA LYS A 50 -7.39 -16.08 6.75
C LYS A 50 -8.46 -14.99 6.95
N ASP A 51 -9.70 -15.30 6.65
CA ASP A 51 -10.86 -14.43 6.77
C ASP A 51 -12.03 -15.29 7.22
N VAL A 52 -12.46 -15.12 8.46
CA VAL A 52 -13.50 -15.95 9.06
C VAL A 52 -14.77 -15.80 8.21
N ASN A 53 -15.22 -16.88 7.57
CA ASN A 53 -16.35 -16.89 6.63
C ASN A 53 -16.27 -15.88 5.46
N GLY A 54 -15.09 -15.32 5.15
CA GLY A 54 -14.98 -14.27 4.13
C GLY A 54 -15.55 -12.89 4.54
N LEU A 55 -15.82 -12.67 5.83
CA LEU A 55 -16.47 -11.46 6.35
C LEU A 55 -15.73 -10.17 5.99
N ALA A 56 -14.39 -10.17 6.04
CA ALA A 56 -13.60 -8.99 5.71
C ALA A 56 -13.65 -8.68 4.21
N ALA A 57 -13.63 -9.71 3.37
CA ALA A 57 -13.74 -9.58 1.92
C ALA A 57 -15.11 -9.03 1.49
N GLU A 58 -16.20 -9.49 2.12
CA GLU A 58 -17.55 -8.98 1.87
C GLU A 58 -17.66 -7.50 2.29
N LYS A 59 -17.26 -7.15 3.51
CA LYS A 59 -17.30 -5.76 3.98
C LYS A 59 -16.44 -4.80 3.16
N LEU A 60 -15.28 -5.27 2.67
CA LEU A 60 -14.44 -4.47 1.77
C LEU A 60 -15.12 -4.24 0.41
N LYS A 61 -15.83 -5.25 -0.11
CA LYS A 61 -16.57 -5.15 -1.37
C LYS A 61 -17.77 -4.21 -1.24
N ASP A 62 -18.45 -4.25 -0.10
CA ASP A 62 -19.64 -3.43 0.18
C ASP A 62 -19.28 -1.99 0.58
N GLY A 63 -17.99 -1.70 0.82
CA GLY A 63 -17.49 -0.37 1.18
C GLY A 63 -17.60 -0.04 2.67
N ASP A 64 -18.05 -0.99 3.48
CA ASP A 64 -18.15 -0.91 4.95
C ASP A 64 -16.79 -0.97 5.65
N LEU A 65 -15.72 -1.26 4.90
CA LEU A 65 -14.37 -1.39 5.41
C LEU A 65 -13.37 -0.75 4.43
N SER A 66 -12.48 0.11 4.92
CA SER A 66 -11.40 0.64 4.08
C SER A 66 -10.23 -0.35 3.99
N ARG A 67 -9.41 -0.23 2.94
CA ARG A 67 -8.23 -1.10 2.75
C ARG A 67 -7.23 -1.06 3.92
N GLY A 68 -7.17 0.06 4.65
CA GLY A 68 -6.30 0.22 5.81
C GLY A 68 -6.79 -0.57 7.04
N GLU A 69 -8.09 -0.85 7.12
CA GLU A 69 -8.75 -1.47 8.29
C GLU A 69 -8.88 -2.99 8.16
N VAL A 70 -8.64 -3.56 6.97
CA VAL A 70 -8.85 -4.98 6.66
C VAL A 70 -8.11 -5.92 7.62
N VAL A 71 -6.88 -5.59 7.99
CA VAL A 71 -6.06 -6.45 8.85
C VAL A 71 -6.58 -6.46 10.29
N ASP A 72 -6.95 -5.30 10.81
CA ASP A 72 -7.43 -5.17 12.18
C ASP A 72 -8.83 -5.79 12.34
N PHE A 73 -9.70 -5.59 11.34
CA PHE A 73 -11.01 -6.26 11.31
C PHE A 73 -10.89 -7.78 11.29
N LYS A 74 -9.92 -8.34 10.53
CA LYS A 74 -9.68 -9.80 10.53
C LYS A 74 -9.28 -10.31 11.91
N LYS A 75 -8.40 -9.61 12.62
CA LYS A 75 -8.01 -9.96 14.00
C LYS A 75 -9.21 -9.93 14.94
N GLU A 76 -10.04 -8.91 14.85
CA GLU A 76 -11.25 -8.78 15.67
C GLU A 76 -12.23 -9.92 15.38
N ALA A 77 -12.50 -10.21 14.11
CA ALA A 77 -13.39 -11.30 13.70
C ALA A 77 -12.87 -12.68 14.16
N GLN A 78 -11.55 -12.89 14.12
CA GLN A 78 -10.90 -14.10 14.63
C GLN A 78 -11.08 -14.23 16.14
N ALA A 79 -10.85 -13.17 16.92
CA ALA A 79 -11.06 -13.16 18.36
C ALA A 79 -12.53 -13.44 18.73
N GLN A 80 -13.47 -12.79 18.04
CA GLN A 80 -14.91 -13.05 18.23
C GLN A 80 -15.27 -14.52 17.92
N ASN A 81 -14.67 -15.12 16.89
CA ASN A 81 -14.95 -16.52 16.55
C ASN A 81 -14.42 -17.51 17.61
N VAL A 82 -13.30 -17.19 18.28
CA VAL A 82 -12.81 -17.97 19.44
C VAL A 82 -13.82 -17.90 20.59
N GLU A 83 -14.34 -16.72 20.91
CA GLU A 83 -15.35 -16.57 21.96
C GLU A 83 -16.66 -17.29 21.60
N TYR A 84 -17.12 -17.20 20.34
CA TYR A 84 -18.28 -17.96 19.88
C TYR A 84 -18.08 -19.47 19.99
N LEU A 85 -16.87 -19.98 19.76
CA LEU A 85 -16.56 -21.39 19.94
C LEU A 85 -16.65 -21.79 21.43
N LYS A 86 -16.09 -20.98 22.33
CA LYS A 86 -16.22 -21.20 23.79
C LYS A 86 -17.68 -21.24 24.23
N GLU A 87 -18.51 -20.29 23.76
CA GLU A 87 -19.95 -20.29 24.05
C GLU A 87 -20.66 -21.51 23.43
N ALA A 88 -20.26 -21.94 22.24
CA ALA A 88 -20.80 -23.12 21.58
C ALA A 88 -20.49 -24.40 22.36
N CYS A 89 -19.27 -24.53 22.92
CA CYS A 89 -18.91 -25.65 23.80
C CYS A 89 -19.91 -25.79 24.96
N GLY A 90 -20.18 -24.68 25.68
CA GLY A 90 -21.14 -24.68 26.78
C GLY A 90 -22.58 -24.98 26.34
N ARG A 91 -23.01 -24.45 25.18
CA ARG A 91 -24.34 -24.73 24.61
C ARG A 91 -24.51 -26.20 24.21
N ILE A 92 -23.49 -26.81 23.61
CA ILE A 92 -23.49 -28.23 23.23
C ILE A 92 -23.64 -29.08 24.48
N VAL A 93 -22.85 -28.81 25.53
CA VAL A 93 -22.93 -29.53 26.80
C VAL A 93 -24.32 -29.41 27.41
N ALA A 94 -24.85 -28.18 27.52
CA ALA A 94 -26.16 -27.94 28.12
C ALA A 94 -27.29 -28.70 27.39
N GLY A 95 -27.26 -28.71 26.05
CA GLY A 95 -28.26 -29.40 25.25
C GLY A 95 -28.09 -30.93 25.25
N SER A 96 -26.87 -31.40 25.01
CA SER A 96 -26.58 -32.81 24.78
C SER A 96 -26.55 -33.62 26.08
N GLN A 97 -26.02 -33.05 27.18
CA GLN A 97 -26.09 -33.68 28.50
C GLN A 97 -27.55 -33.87 28.96
N GLY A 98 -28.41 -32.89 28.70
CA GLY A 98 -29.84 -32.99 28.99
C GLY A 98 -30.51 -34.13 28.22
N LYS A 99 -30.26 -34.22 26.90
CA LYS A 99 -30.76 -35.32 26.06
C LYS A 99 -30.23 -36.68 26.49
N CYS A 100 -28.94 -36.76 26.86
CA CYS A 100 -28.32 -37.98 27.36
C CYS A 100 -29.03 -38.51 28.59
N ARG A 101 -29.26 -37.66 29.60
CA ARG A 101 -30.00 -38.04 30.81
C ARG A 101 -31.45 -38.40 30.54
N GLN A 102 -32.10 -37.74 29.58
CA GLN A 102 -33.46 -38.11 29.15
C GLN A 102 -33.47 -39.52 28.53
N ASN A 103 -32.47 -39.87 27.71
CA ASN A 103 -32.31 -41.21 27.15
C ASN A 103 -32.04 -42.26 28.24
N CYS A 104 -31.15 -41.98 29.20
CA CYS A 104 -30.93 -42.84 30.37
C CYS A 104 -32.22 -43.04 31.17
N ALA A 105 -33.00 -41.98 31.40
CA ALA A 105 -34.28 -42.06 32.09
C ALA A 105 -35.31 -42.87 31.31
N GLY A 106 -35.36 -42.75 29.98
CA GLY A 106 -36.25 -43.52 29.12
C GLY A 106 -35.91 -45.01 29.10
N ARG A 107 -34.62 -45.37 29.07
CA ARG A 107 -34.15 -46.77 29.05
C ARG A 107 -34.23 -47.45 30.40
N TRP A 108 -33.73 -46.77 31.43
CA TRP A 108 -33.53 -47.37 32.75
C TRP A 108 -34.61 -47.00 33.77
N GLY A 109 -35.52 -46.07 33.46
CA GLY A 109 -36.79 -45.78 34.16
C GLY A 109 -36.86 -46.08 35.65
N THR A 110 -37.24 -47.31 35.99
CA THR A 110 -37.47 -47.83 37.36
C THR A 110 -36.22 -48.47 37.99
N ALA A 111 -35.23 -48.87 37.19
CA ALA A 111 -33.95 -49.43 37.63
C ALA A 111 -33.00 -48.33 38.12
N LYS A 112 -33.30 -47.79 39.32
CA LYS A 112 -32.61 -46.62 39.91
C LYS A 112 -31.07 -46.71 39.88
N ALA A 113 -30.49 -47.88 40.16
CA ALA A 113 -29.04 -48.07 40.16
C ALA A 113 -28.43 -47.92 38.75
N LYS A 114 -29.00 -48.59 37.74
CA LYS A 114 -28.56 -48.50 36.34
C LYS A 114 -28.75 -47.10 35.77
N ARG A 115 -29.87 -46.45 36.11
CA ARG A 115 -30.12 -45.07 35.73
C ARG A 115 -29.07 -44.12 36.31
N ALA A 116 -28.75 -44.24 37.61
CA ALA A 116 -27.76 -43.39 38.25
C ALA A 116 -26.36 -43.59 37.65
N GLU A 117 -26.00 -44.82 37.29
CA GLU A 117 -24.75 -45.11 36.57
C GLU A 117 -24.71 -44.45 35.19
N CYS A 118 -25.77 -44.60 34.39
CA CYS A 118 -25.90 -43.98 33.06
C CYS A 118 -25.86 -42.44 33.15
N ASP A 119 -26.61 -41.84 34.09
CA ASP A 119 -26.60 -40.39 34.32
C ASP A 119 -25.21 -39.89 34.75
N GLY A 120 -24.47 -40.69 35.54
CA GLY A 120 -23.08 -40.43 35.90
C GLY A 120 -22.13 -40.43 34.70
N LYS A 121 -22.26 -41.42 33.80
CA LYS A 121 -21.51 -41.47 32.53
C LYS A 121 -21.81 -40.26 31.64
N CYS A 122 -23.08 -39.84 31.55
CA CYS A 122 -23.44 -38.60 30.85
C CYS A 122 -22.71 -37.39 31.45
N VAL A 123 -22.69 -37.22 32.78
CA VAL A 123 -21.98 -36.11 33.42
C VAL A 123 -20.48 -36.14 33.11
N ALA A 124 -19.85 -37.30 33.23
CA ALA A 124 -18.42 -37.46 32.99
C ALA A 124 -18.05 -37.16 31.54
N ALA A 125 -18.75 -37.77 30.57
CA ALA A 125 -18.48 -37.59 29.14
C ALA A 125 -18.61 -36.12 28.72
N TYR A 126 -19.72 -35.46 29.05
CA TYR A 126 -19.94 -34.07 28.67
C TYR A 126 -19.06 -33.08 29.47
N GLY A 127 -18.70 -33.38 30.72
CA GLY A 127 -17.74 -32.58 31.47
C GLY A 127 -16.32 -32.65 30.90
N SER A 128 -15.90 -33.82 30.41
CA SER A 128 -14.63 -33.99 29.69
C SER A 128 -14.67 -33.28 28.32
N PHE A 129 -15.78 -33.40 27.59
CA PHE A 129 -15.98 -32.65 26.35
C PHE A 129 -15.87 -31.14 26.56
N GLU A 130 -16.53 -30.57 27.58
CA GLU A 130 -16.50 -29.13 27.84
C GLU A 130 -15.06 -28.62 28.02
N ARG A 131 -14.28 -29.31 28.86
CA ARG A 131 -12.87 -28.95 29.12
C ARG A 131 -12.03 -29.02 27.85
N ASN A 132 -12.15 -30.12 27.10
CA ASN A 132 -11.37 -30.32 25.88
C ASN A 132 -11.79 -29.35 24.76
N CYS A 133 -13.08 -29.03 24.66
CA CYS A 133 -13.62 -28.09 23.68
C CYS A 133 -13.13 -26.66 23.94
N ILE A 134 -13.13 -26.23 25.22
CA ILE A 134 -12.56 -24.94 25.62
C ILE A 134 -11.05 -24.89 25.35
N ALA A 135 -10.32 -25.97 25.64
CA ALA A 135 -8.90 -26.06 25.32
C ALA A 135 -8.65 -25.92 23.81
N LYS A 136 -9.43 -26.61 22.97
CA LYS A 136 -9.39 -26.47 21.51
C LYS A 136 -9.71 -25.05 21.05
N ALA A 137 -10.62 -24.33 21.71
CA ALA A 137 -10.85 -22.92 21.39
C ALA A 137 -9.60 -22.05 21.63
N GLY A 138 -8.78 -22.36 22.63
CA GLY A 138 -7.47 -21.72 22.82
C GLY A 138 -6.46 -22.10 21.73
N GLU A 139 -6.47 -23.36 21.27
CA GLU A 139 -5.64 -23.77 20.12
C GLU A 139 -6.05 -23.04 18.82
N LEU A 140 -7.34 -22.78 18.62
CA LEU A 140 -7.83 -22.02 17.48
C LEU A 140 -7.26 -20.58 17.44
N GLU A 141 -7.07 -19.95 18.61
CA GLU A 141 -6.41 -18.65 18.71
C GLU A 141 -4.98 -18.73 18.18
N MET A 142 -4.22 -19.75 18.58
CA MET A 142 -2.85 -19.98 18.09
C MET A 142 -2.82 -20.23 16.57
N VAL A 143 -3.79 -20.98 16.03
CA VAL A 143 -3.93 -21.18 14.57
C VAL A 143 -4.11 -19.85 13.84
N TYR A 144 -4.91 -18.92 14.39
CA TYR A 144 -5.10 -17.60 13.79
C TYR A 144 -3.84 -16.75 13.85
N GLU A 145 -3.16 -16.71 15.00
CA GLU A 145 -1.91 -15.97 15.18
C GLU A 145 -0.84 -16.45 14.20
N SER A 146 -0.66 -17.77 14.09
CA SER A 146 0.30 -18.37 13.17
C SER A 146 -0.05 -18.07 11.71
N LYS A 147 -1.33 -18.17 11.30
CA LYS A 147 -1.77 -17.81 9.95
C LYS A 147 -1.56 -16.32 9.62
N LEU A 148 -1.78 -15.43 10.58
CA LEU A 148 -1.49 -14.00 10.42
C LEU A 148 0.01 -13.75 10.30
N GLY A 149 0.83 -14.40 11.13
CA GLY A 149 2.28 -14.35 11.07
C GLY A 149 2.82 -14.84 9.72
N ALA A 150 2.34 -15.99 9.24
CA ALA A 150 2.67 -16.52 7.93
C ALA A 150 2.24 -15.57 6.80
N ALA A 151 1.07 -14.93 6.89
CA ALA A 151 0.64 -13.94 5.90
C ALA A 151 1.52 -12.69 5.89
N ALA A 152 1.91 -12.19 7.07
CA ALA A 152 2.82 -11.06 7.20
C ALA A 152 4.22 -11.38 6.66
N ALA A 153 4.74 -12.58 6.97
CA ALA A 153 6.03 -13.04 6.45
C ALA A 153 6.02 -13.20 4.92
N ARG A 154 4.93 -13.75 4.35
CA ARG A 154 4.75 -13.82 2.88
C ARG A 154 4.72 -12.43 2.25
N LYS A 155 4.05 -11.46 2.90
CA LYS A 155 4.04 -10.06 2.46
C LYS A 155 5.45 -9.46 2.49
N GLN A 156 6.23 -9.72 3.53
CA GLN A 156 7.63 -9.26 3.62
C GLN A 156 8.50 -9.87 2.51
N CYS A 157 8.36 -11.16 2.21
CA CYS A 157 9.04 -11.78 1.07
C CYS A 157 8.71 -11.07 -0.25
N HIS A 158 7.43 -10.77 -0.47
CA HIS A 158 6.98 -10.04 -1.65
C HIS A 158 7.56 -8.62 -1.73
N GLU A 159 7.45 -7.84 -0.66
CA GLU A 159 7.96 -6.47 -0.61
C GLU A 159 9.49 -6.40 -0.73
N GLY A 160 10.20 -7.42 -0.23
CA GLY A 160 11.65 -7.51 -0.32
C GLY A 160 12.17 -7.91 -1.71
N HIS A 161 11.44 -8.75 -2.45
CA HIS A 161 11.97 -9.39 -3.66
C HIS A 161 11.21 -9.06 -4.95
N CYS A 162 9.95 -8.60 -4.89
CA CYS A 162 9.13 -8.36 -6.07
C CYS A 162 8.03 -7.31 -5.86
N ALA A 163 8.29 -6.24 -5.10
CA ALA A 163 7.28 -5.28 -4.66
C ALA A 163 6.50 -4.62 -5.81
N GLU A 164 7.18 -4.39 -6.94
CA GLU A 164 6.57 -3.75 -8.08
C GLU A 164 5.55 -4.65 -8.78
N ILE A 165 5.55 -5.98 -8.58
CA ILE A 165 4.67 -6.92 -9.30
C ILE A 165 3.85 -7.79 -8.31
N PRO A 166 2.75 -7.25 -7.75
CA PRO A 166 1.98 -7.89 -6.68
C PRO A 166 1.27 -9.19 -7.06
N SER A 167 1.16 -9.56 -8.32
CA SER A 167 0.54 -10.82 -8.71
C SER A 167 1.50 -12.02 -8.64
N VAL A 168 2.83 -11.78 -8.61
CA VAL A 168 3.83 -12.87 -8.68
C VAL A 168 3.78 -13.75 -7.44
N TRP A 169 3.73 -13.17 -6.24
CA TRP A 169 3.73 -13.95 -4.99
C TRP A 169 2.45 -14.79 -4.78
N MET A 170 1.40 -14.55 -5.58
CA MET A 170 0.16 -15.32 -5.56
C MET A 170 0.25 -16.64 -6.32
N LYS A 171 1.36 -16.91 -7.03
CA LYS A 171 1.60 -18.18 -7.72
C LYS A 171 2.31 -19.18 -6.81
N ASP A 172 1.92 -20.44 -6.90
CA ASP A 172 2.42 -21.49 -6.02
C ASP A 172 3.75 -22.09 -6.50
N ALA A 173 3.89 -22.27 -7.82
CA ALA A 173 5.09 -22.81 -8.46
C ALA A 173 6.05 -21.71 -8.93
N GLU A 174 7.36 -21.96 -8.84
CA GLU A 174 8.40 -21.03 -9.29
C GLU A 174 8.27 -20.69 -10.78
N ALA A 175 8.03 -21.70 -11.62
CA ALA A 175 7.84 -21.49 -13.06
C ALA A 175 6.64 -20.57 -13.36
N GLU A 176 5.56 -20.66 -12.58
CA GLU A 176 4.40 -19.78 -12.72
C GLU A 176 4.71 -18.35 -12.25
N ARG A 177 5.54 -18.18 -11.22
CA ARG A 177 6.02 -16.86 -10.76
C ARG A 177 6.84 -16.17 -11.85
N GLU A 178 7.75 -16.89 -12.48
CA GLU A 178 8.54 -16.36 -13.59
C GLU A 178 7.68 -15.95 -14.78
N GLN A 179 6.70 -16.78 -15.15
CA GLN A 179 5.79 -16.49 -16.25
C GLN A 179 4.91 -15.26 -15.93
N GLU A 180 4.40 -15.16 -14.71
CA GLU A 180 3.63 -14.01 -14.25
C GLU A 180 4.48 -12.73 -14.25
N ALA A 181 5.73 -12.79 -13.75
CA ALA A 181 6.64 -11.65 -13.77
C ALA A 181 6.90 -11.18 -15.22
N LYS A 182 7.16 -12.11 -16.14
CA LYS A 182 7.31 -11.82 -17.58
C LYS A 182 6.06 -11.19 -18.18
N ALA A 183 4.88 -11.74 -17.90
CA ALA A 183 3.61 -11.23 -18.42
C ALA A 183 3.32 -9.81 -17.92
N GLN A 184 3.52 -9.55 -16.63
CA GLN A 184 3.32 -8.22 -16.05
C GLN A 184 4.34 -7.21 -16.59
N CYS A 185 5.60 -7.61 -16.77
CA CYS A 185 6.59 -6.76 -17.41
C CYS A 185 6.26 -6.46 -18.87
N ALA A 186 5.77 -7.43 -19.64
CA ALA A 186 5.32 -7.20 -21.01
C ALA A 186 4.17 -6.17 -21.08
N ASN A 187 3.21 -6.24 -20.15
CA ASN A 187 2.11 -5.28 -20.06
C ASN A 187 2.58 -3.87 -19.67
N ARG A 188 3.64 -3.76 -18.86
CA ARG A 188 4.22 -2.48 -18.43
C ARG A 188 5.16 -1.86 -19.45
N CYS A 189 5.83 -2.68 -20.25
CA CYS A 189 6.80 -2.26 -21.25
C CYS A 189 6.19 -2.14 -22.65
N THR A 190 4.91 -1.77 -22.74
CA THR A 190 4.27 -1.46 -24.02
C THR A 190 4.80 -0.14 -24.58
N ALA A 191 4.78 0.00 -25.91
CA ALA A 191 5.21 1.23 -26.58
C ALA A 191 4.48 2.48 -26.04
N GLU A 192 3.19 2.37 -25.73
CA GLU A 192 2.41 3.46 -25.15
C GLU A 192 2.87 3.83 -23.74
N THR A 193 3.20 2.85 -22.91
CA THR A 193 3.63 3.09 -21.52
C THR A 193 5.05 3.67 -21.49
N VAL A 194 5.93 3.17 -22.36
CA VAL A 194 7.28 3.73 -22.57
C VAL A 194 7.18 5.19 -23.04
N LYS A 195 6.32 5.48 -24.03
CA LYS A 195 6.08 6.84 -24.52
C LYS A 195 5.60 7.77 -23.40
N LEU A 196 4.65 7.31 -22.58
CA LEU A 196 4.14 8.08 -21.45
C LEU A 196 5.23 8.34 -20.39
N ALA A 197 6.04 7.32 -20.08
CA ALA A 197 7.17 7.45 -19.15
C ALA A 197 8.20 8.47 -19.67
N CYS A 198 8.57 8.39 -20.95
CA CYS A 198 9.49 9.34 -21.58
C CYS A 198 8.93 10.76 -21.62
N GLN A 199 7.63 10.93 -21.86
CA GLN A 199 6.98 12.24 -21.76
C GLN A 199 7.05 12.81 -20.34
N ARG A 200 6.81 12.00 -19.30
CA ARG A 200 6.95 12.44 -17.90
C ARG A 200 8.40 12.82 -17.58
N LYS A 201 9.37 12.05 -18.04
CA LYS A 201 10.81 12.34 -17.90
C LYS A 201 11.19 13.68 -18.53
N TRP A 202 10.65 13.98 -19.71
CA TRP A 202 10.82 15.29 -20.36
C TRP A 202 10.20 16.43 -19.55
N LEU A 203 8.96 16.27 -19.06
CA LEU A 203 8.29 17.29 -18.24
C LEU A 203 9.06 17.62 -16.96
N LEU A 204 9.76 16.65 -16.36
CA LEU A 204 10.63 16.90 -15.21
C LEU A 204 11.92 17.65 -15.56
N GLN A 205 12.35 17.63 -16.83
CA GLN A 205 13.59 18.25 -17.29
C GLN A 205 13.39 19.63 -17.93
N VAL A 206 12.21 19.89 -18.52
CA VAL A 206 11.96 21.09 -19.34
C VAL A 206 12.19 22.39 -18.58
N ASP A 207 11.87 22.43 -17.28
CA ASP A 207 12.06 23.61 -16.43
C ASP A 207 13.54 23.98 -16.27
N PHE A 208 14.43 22.99 -16.26
CA PHE A 208 15.88 23.22 -16.19
C PHE A 208 16.46 23.69 -17.53
N LEU A 209 15.85 23.29 -18.66
CA LEU A 209 16.31 23.64 -20.00
C LEU A 209 15.78 24.99 -20.49
N THR A 210 14.63 25.42 -19.98
CA THR A 210 13.93 26.63 -20.43
C THR A 210 14.76 27.91 -20.25
N PRO A 211 15.46 28.16 -19.13
CA PRO A 211 16.31 29.35 -18.95
C PRO A 211 17.43 29.44 -19.99
N ASP A 212 18.14 28.33 -20.24
CA ASP A 212 19.23 28.26 -21.21
C ASP A 212 18.73 28.51 -22.63
N VAL A 213 17.60 27.90 -23.00
CA VAL A 213 16.96 28.10 -24.30
C VAL A 213 16.51 29.56 -24.47
N LYS A 214 15.89 30.15 -23.45
CA LYS A 214 15.46 31.56 -23.45
C LYS A 214 16.65 32.50 -23.62
N SER A 215 17.75 32.24 -22.93
CA SER A 215 19.00 33.00 -23.06
C SER A 215 19.59 32.90 -24.47
N ALA A 216 19.64 31.70 -25.05
CA ALA A 216 20.13 31.50 -26.41
C ALA A 216 19.24 32.22 -27.46
N CYS A 217 17.91 32.15 -27.30
CA CYS A 217 16.97 32.85 -28.17
C CYS A 217 17.11 34.38 -28.05
N PHE A 218 17.29 34.90 -26.83
CA PHE A 218 17.58 36.31 -26.61
C PHE A 218 18.84 36.76 -27.36
N ALA A 219 19.88 35.94 -27.38
CA ALA A 219 21.15 36.26 -28.04
C ALA A 219 21.09 36.23 -29.58
N GLN A 220 20.14 35.49 -30.16
CA GLN A 220 19.96 35.35 -31.62
C GLN A 220 18.88 36.27 -32.20
N GLY A 221 17.96 36.77 -31.37
CA GLY A 221 16.82 37.58 -31.80
C GLY A 221 17.11 39.07 -31.98
N GLN A 222 16.07 39.81 -32.40
CA GLN A 222 16.13 41.27 -32.53
C GLN A 222 16.23 41.96 -31.17
N VAL A 223 15.91 41.27 -30.08
CA VAL A 223 16.11 41.71 -28.70
C VAL A 223 17.55 42.14 -28.43
N LYS A 224 18.56 41.41 -28.93
CA LYS A 224 19.97 41.79 -28.75
C LYS A 224 20.28 43.12 -29.43
N THR A 225 19.82 43.31 -30.66
CA THR A 225 20.01 44.56 -31.41
C THR A 225 19.28 45.72 -30.73
N CYS A 226 18.04 45.51 -30.28
CA CYS A 226 17.28 46.49 -29.51
C CYS A 226 18.00 46.86 -28.20
N PHE A 227 18.45 45.85 -27.44
CA PHE A 227 19.12 46.07 -26.17
C PHE A 227 20.46 46.78 -26.34
N ASN A 228 21.20 46.52 -27.42
CA ASN A 228 22.41 47.26 -27.76
C ASN A 228 22.10 48.75 -28.02
N GLY A 229 20.98 49.05 -28.69
CA GLY A 229 20.51 50.43 -28.88
C GLY A 229 20.15 51.12 -27.56
N GLU A 230 19.37 50.46 -26.70
CA GLU A 230 19.02 50.97 -25.37
C GLU A 230 20.26 51.11 -24.47
N LYS A 231 21.21 50.19 -24.56
CA LYS A 231 22.50 50.25 -23.85
C LYS A 231 23.32 51.45 -24.29
N ALA A 232 23.38 51.74 -25.59
CA ALA A 232 24.08 52.92 -26.10
C ALA A 232 23.43 54.21 -25.54
N SER A 233 22.10 54.32 -25.59
CA SER A 233 21.37 55.45 -25.01
C SER A 233 21.60 55.62 -23.51
N ALA A 234 21.55 54.52 -22.75
CA ALA A 234 21.82 54.52 -21.32
C ALA A 234 23.28 54.89 -20.98
N SER A 235 24.23 54.52 -21.84
CA SER A 235 25.65 54.88 -21.67
C SER A 235 25.86 56.37 -21.92
N THR A 236 25.29 56.91 -23.01
CA THR A 236 25.34 58.36 -23.28
C THR A 236 24.72 59.18 -22.15
N ALA A 237 23.57 58.75 -21.62
CA ALA A 237 22.92 59.44 -20.49
C ALA A 237 23.77 59.38 -19.21
N HIS A 238 24.42 58.24 -18.95
CA HIS A 238 25.34 58.08 -17.83
C HIS A 238 26.55 59.01 -17.95
N ASP A 239 27.16 59.09 -19.12
CA ASP A 239 28.34 59.94 -19.34
C ASP A 239 27.98 61.43 -19.21
N GLN A 240 26.80 61.83 -19.70
CA GLN A 240 26.27 63.19 -19.50
C GLN A 240 25.97 63.50 -18.02
N CYS A 241 25.42 62.52 -17.28
CA CYS A 241 25.19 62.62 -15.84
C CYS A 241 26.51 62.84 -15.09
N LEU A 242 27.54 62.04 -15.39
CA LEU A 242 28.86 62.19 -14.78
C LEU A 242 29.50 63.55 -15.11
N ALA A 243 29.45 63.97 -16.37
CA ALA A 243 30.04 65.24 -16.80
C ALA A 243 29.37 66.44 -16.12
N SER A 244 28.03 66.48 -16.11
CA SER A 244 27.27 67.56 -15.48
C SER A 244 27.40 67.57 -13.94
N GLY A 245 27.34 66.40 -13.31
CA GLY A 245 27.50 66.27 -11.86
C GLY A 245 28.90 66.64 -11.39
N LYS A 246 29.96 66.16 -12.06
CA LYS A 246 31.34 66.55 -11.74
C LYS A 246 31.61 68.02 -12.00
N GLY A 247 31.03 68.61 -13.07
CA GLY A 247 31.09 70.05 -13.31
C GLY A 247 30.45 70.87 -12.18
N THR A 248 29.35 70.39 -11.61
CA THR A 248 28.71 70.98 -10.43
C THR A 248 29.58 70.86 -9.19
N CYS A 249 30.15 69.68 -8.91
CA CYS A 249 31.08 69.47 -7.80
C CYS A 249 32.32 70.37 -7.92
N ALA A 250 32.88 70.53 -9.12
CA ALA A 250 33.99 71.44 -9.38
C ALA A 250 33.63 72.91 -9.12
N SER A 251 32.41 73.32 -9.49
CA SER A 251 31.91 74.67 -9.24
C SER A 251 31.70 74.93 -7.74
N GLN A 252 31.11 73.96 -7.02
CA GLN A 252 30.95 74.02 -5.56
C GLN A 252 32.30 74.00 -4.84
N HIS A 253 33.28 73.28 -5.36
CA HIS A 253 34.64 73.26 -4.85
C HIS A 253 35.33 74.61 -4.99
N ALA A 254 35.22 75.25 -6.16
CA ALA A 254 35.73 76.59 -6.39
C ALA A 254 35.09 77.61 -5.43
N GLN A 255 33.77 77.53 -5.23
CA GLN A 255 33.04 78.37 -4.27
C GLN A 255 33.50 78.10 -2.83
N CYS A 256 33.65 76.84 -2.42
CA CYS A 256 34.17 76.46 -1.11
C CYS A 256 35.56 77.06 -0.85
N LYS A 257 36.45 77.00 -1.86
CA LYS A 257 37.80 77.57 -1.79
C LYS A 257 37.79 79.09 -1.64
N GLN A 258 36.88 79.76 -2.34
CA GLN A 258 36.70 81.21 -2.29
C GLN A 258 36.16 81.65 -0.92
N ASP A 259 35.10 81.02 -0.42
CA ASP A 259 34.44 81.37 0.84
C ASP A 259 35.31 81.02 2.06
N GLY A 260 36.02 79.88 1.99
CA GLY A 260 36.95 79.43 3.02
C GLY A 260 38.28 80.18 3.06
N LYS A 261 38.50 81.16 2.16
CA LYS A 261 39.77 81.93 2.02
C LYS A 261 41.00 81.02 1.98
N THR A 262 40.91 79.92 1.24
CA THR A 262 41.94 78.89 1.20
C THR A 262 43.27 79.47 0.67
N GLY A 263 44.37 79.21 1.39
CA GLY A 263 45.69 79.79 1.13
C GLY A 263 46.75 79.23 2.08
N SER A 264 48.01 79.69 1.97
CA SER A 264 49.14 79.16 2.75
C SER A 264 48.96 79.23 4.28
N THR A 265 48.09 80.12 4.76
CA THR A 265 47.76 80.36 6.17
C THR A 265 46.61 79.50 6.72
N PHE A 266 45.80 78.84 5.87
CA PHE A 266 44.61 78.06 6.27
C PHE A 266 44.55 76.71 5.53
N ARG A 267 45.55 75.84 5.76
CA ARG A 267 45.68 74.54 5.08
C ARG A 267 44.52 73.59 5.35
N ASP A 268 43.96 73.61 6.56
CA ASP A 268 42.86 72.71 6.95
C ASP A 268 41.56 73.03 6.19
N ALA A 269 41.32 74.30 5.85
CA ALA A 269 40.17 74.71 5.04
C ALA A 269 40.28 74.22 3.59
N GLN A 270 41.50 74.12 3.05
CA GLN A 270 41.74 73.55 1.72
C GLN A 270 41.48 72.04 1.70
N ALA A 271 42.00 71.32 2.69
CA ALA A 271 41.77 69.88 2.83
C ALA A 271 40.27 69.55 2.95
N PHE A 272 39.53 70.33 3.74
CA PHE A 272 38.08 70.18 3.85
C PHE A 272 37.34 70.37 2.51
N CYS A 273 37.69 71.40 1.74
CA CYS A 273 37.07 71.61 0.43
C CYS A 273 37.44 70.50 -0.57
N ASP A 274 38.69 70.02 -0.56
CA ASP A 274 39.14 68.91 -1.41
C ASP A 274 38.41 67.59 -1.05
N GLU A 275 38.28 67.26 0.24
CA GLU A 275 37.52 66.09 0.73
C GLU A 275 36.03 66.20 0.35
N ARG A 276 35.43 67.38 0.51
CA ARG A 276 34.03 67.62 0.14
C ARG A 276 33.81 67.45 -1.37
N LYS A 277 34.77 67.85 -2.20
CA LYS A 277 34.70 67.61 -3.65
C LYS A 277 34.74 66.12 -3.96
N GLU A 278 35.65 65.37 -3.33
CA GLU A 278 35.76 63.92 -3.52
C GLU A 278 34.46 63.21 -3.12
N MET A 279 33.88 63.56 -1.97
CA MET A 279 32.58 63.04 -1.53
C MET A 279 31.46 63.36 -2.53
N CYS A 280 31.43 64.59 -3.05
CA CYS A 280 30.46 65.00 -4.07
C CYS A 280 30.62 64.18 -5.36
N GLU A 281 31.84 64.01 -5.86
CA GLU A 281 32.11 63.23 -7.07
C GLU A 281 31.77 61.73 -6.88
N ALA A 282 32.01 61.18 -5.69
CA ALA A 282 31.64 59.82 -5.34
C ALA A 282 30.11 59.62 -5.29
N GLN A 283 29.37 60.58 -4.71
CA GLN A 283 27.90 60.57 -4.70
C GLN A 283 27.33 60.65 -6.13
N VAL A 284 27.85 61.57 -6.96
CA VAL A 284 27.48 61.67 -8.38
C VAL A 284 27.74 60.35 -9.11
N ALA A 285 28.91 59.73 -8.90
CA ALA A 285 29.22 58.45 -9.53
C ALA A 285 28.27 57.32 -9.08
N GLY A 286 27.91 57.29 -7.80
CA GLY A 286 26.92 56.36 -7.24
C GLY A 286 25.55 56.54 -7.89
N ASP A 287 25.01 57.75 -7.86
CA ASP A 287 23.68 58.09 -8.36
C ASP A 287 23.56 57.88 -9.88
N CYS A 288 24.56 58.35 -10.65
CA CYS A 288 24.60 58.11 -12.10
C CYS A 288 24.71 56.61 -12.40
N GLY A 289 25.52 55.87 -11.63
CA GLY A 289 25.67 54.41 -11.78
C GLY A 289 24.37 53.65 -11.50
N ASP A 290 23.61 54.05 -10.47
CA ASP A 290 22.27 53.51 -10.19
C ASP A 290 21.27 53.83 -11.29
N GLY A 291 21.30 55.07 -11.80
CA GLY A 291 20.50 55.50 -12.94
C GLY A 291 20.79 54.65 -14.18
N HIS A 292 22.07 54.40 -14.48
CA HIS A 292 22.49 53.56 -15.59
C HIS A 292 22.00 52.12 -15.46
N ARG A 293 22.14 51.51 -14.28
CA ARG A 293 21.63 50.15 -14.02
C ARG A 293 20.12 50.04 -14.23
N LYS A 294 19.35 51.01 -13.72
CA LYS A 294 17.89 51.08 -13.92
C LYS A 294 17.53 51.25 -15.39
N ALA A 295 18.24 52.11 -16.11
CA ALA A 295 18.02 52.31 -17.55
C ALA A 295 18.31 51.05 -18.36
N LEU A 296 19.39 50.32 -18.05
CA LEU A 296 19.68 49.02 -18.68
C LEU A 296 18.58 47.99 -18.38
N ALA A 297 18.11 47.89 -17.14
CA ALA A 297 17.03 46.97 -16.78
C ALA A 297 15.72 47.31 -17.50
N ALA A 298 15.36 48.60 -17.58
CA ALA A 298 14.18 49.08 -18.30
C ALA A 298 14.29 48.85 -19.81
N GLY A 299 15.45 49.14 -20.40
CA GLY A 299 15.74 48.90 -21.81
C GLY A 299 15.65 47.41 -22.16
N ARG A 300 16.20 46.53 -21.30
CA ARG A 300 16.06 45.07 -21.45
C ARG A 300 14.59 44.65 -21.43
N ALA A 301 13.81 45.07 -20.43
CA ALA A 301 12.40 44.73 -20.32
C ALA A 301 11.57 45.24 -21.51
N LYS A 302 11.88 46.44 -22.02
CA LYS A 302 11.24 47.02 -23.21
C LYS A 302 11.54 46.19 -24.46
N CYS A 303 12.80 45.82 -24.66
CA CYS A 303 13.19 45.00 -25.82
C CYS A 303 12.62 43.58 -25.75
N GLU A 304 12.57 42.97 -24.56
CA GLU A 304 11.91 41.68 -24.35
C GLU A 304 10.40 41.75 -24.67
N LYS A 305 9.72 42.85 -24.34
CA LYS A 305 8.31 43.07 -24.70
C LYS A 305 8.11 43.32 -26.19
N ALA A 306 8.99 44.08 -26.82
CA ALA A 306 8.88 44.45 -28.24
C ALA A 306 9.00 43.22 -29.16
N ASP A 307 9.79 42.23 -28.76
CA ASP A 307 10.03 40.99 -29.52
C ASP A 307 9.42 39.76 -28.83
N ALA A 308 8.46 39.96 -27.91
CA ALA A 308 7.93 38.90 -27.05
C ALA A 308 7.45 37.69 -27.87
N GLN A 309 6.71 37.94 -28.96
CA GLN A 309 6.20 36.89 -29.84
C GLN A 309 7.32 36.12 -30.55
N ALA A 310 8.37 36.79 -31.03
CA ALA A 310 9.48 36.12 -31.69
C ALA A 310 10.35 35.33 -30.69
N LEU A 311 10.52 35.87 -29.47
CA LEU A 311 11.20 35.21 -28.37
C LEU A 311 10.44 33.95 -27.95
N GLU A 312 9.12 34.05 -27.76
CA GLU A 312 8.24 32.91 -27.45
C GLU A 312 8.26 31.86 -28.57
N ALA A 313 8.16 32.28 -29.84
CA ALA A 313 8.24 31.38 -30.98
C ALA A 313 9.61 30.67 -31.07
N CYS A 314 10.71 31.37 -30.80
CA CYS A 314 12.04 30.78 -30.74
C CYS A 314 12.15 29.75 -29.61
N VAL A 315 11.69 30.10 -28.40
CA VAL A 315 11.71 29.22 -27.23
C VAL A 315 10.87 27.98 -27.49
N ALA A 316 9.64 28.14 -27.98
CA ALA A 316 8.73 27.04 -28.30
C ALA A 316 9.33 26.12 -29.37
N LYS A 317 9.91 26.68 -30.44
CA LYS A 317 10.58 25.89 -31.48
C LYS A 317 11.76 25.09 -30.91
N LYS A 318 12.63 25.74 -30.12
CA LYS A 318 13.83 25.10 -29.57
C LYS A 318 13.50 24.04 -28.52
N LEU A 319 12.51 24.30 -27.66
CA LEU A 319 12.01 23.30 -26.72
C LEU A 319 11.34 22.14 -27.45
N GLY A 320 10.56 22.40 -28.50
CA GLY A 320 9.97 21.34 -29.34
C GLY A 320 11.00 20.47 -30.04
N GLU A 321 12.06 21.06 -30.61
CA GLU A 321 13.20 20.34 -31.19
C GLU A 321 13.89 19.43 -30.15
N ARG A 322 14.13 19.96 -28.94
CA ARG A 322 14.75 19.19 -27.84
C ARG A 322 13.83 18.11 -27.30
N GLU A 323 12.53 18.38 -27.19
CA GLU A 323 11.52 17.42 -26.75
C GLU A 323 11.46 16.23 -27.69
N ALA A 324 11.38 16.48 -29.00
CA ALA A 324 11.34 15.43 -30.00
C ALA A 324 12.60 14.55 -29.95
N ALA A 325 13.78 15.16 -29.85
CA ALA A 325 15.05 14.45 -29.73
C ALA A 325 15.15 13.65 -28.42
N ALA A 326 14.77 14.24 -27.29
CA ALA A 326 14.81 13.59 -25.98
C ALA A 326 13.82 12.43 -25.88
N LYS A 327 12.59 12.61 -26.38
CA LYS A 327 11.57 11.55 -26.45
C LYS A 327 12.02 10.41 -27.34
N SER A 328 12.48 10.69 -28.56
CA SER A 328 12.94 9.65 -29.48
C SER A 328 14.11 8.83 -28.91
N LYS A 329 15.08 9.50 -28.28
CA LYS A 329 16.19 8.83 -27.60
C LYS A 329 15.70 7.97 -26.43
N CYS A 330 14.87 8.53 -25.57
CA CYS A 330 14.30 7.83 -24.42
C CYS A 330 13.47 6.62 -24.85
N GLU A 331 12.60 6.76 -25.84
CA GLU A 331 11.75 5.67 -26.34
C GLU A 331 12.61 4.52 -26.87
N THR A 332 13.73 4.81 -27.54
CA THR A 332 14.66 3.79 -28.06
C THR A 332 15.40 3.07 -26.93
N GLU A 333 15.92 3.83 -25.97
CA GLU A 333 16.65 3.29 -24.80
C GLU A 333 15.73 2.45 -23.91
N GLU A 334 14.60 3.02 -23.50
CA GLU A 334 13.63 2.39 -22.59
C GLU A 334 12.88 1.23 -23.25
N ALA A 335 12.59 1.27 -24.57
CA ALA A 335 11.98 0.11 -25.23
C ALA A 335 12.89 -1.13 -25.19
N THR A 336 14.20 -0.92 -25.17
CA THR A 336 15.19 -2.00 -25.10
C THR A 336 15.42 -2.46 -23.67
N SER A 337 15.54 -1.52 -22.72
CA SER A 337 15.89 -1.85 -21.33
C SER A 337 14.68 -2.21 -20.47
N CYS A 338 13.48 -1.67 -20.73
CA CYS A 338 12.32 -1.82 -19.85
C CYS A 338 12.00 -3.28 -19.48
N PRO A 339 11.96 -4.26 -20.40
CA PRO A 339 11.70 -5.65 -20.02
C PRO A 339 12.76 -6.21 -19.07
N GLN A 340 14.03 -5.87 -19.29
CA GLN A 340 15.15 -6.32 -18.46
C GLN A 340 15.13 -5.63 -17.09
N ASP A 341 14.95 -4.31 -17.07
CA ASP A 341 14.88 -3.51 -15.85
C ASP A 341 13.66 -3.92 -15.00
N CYS A 342 12.52 -4.20 -15.63
CA CYS A 342 11.32 -4.67 -14.94
C CYS A 342 11.55 -6.04 -14.29
N LEU A 343 12.15 -6.99 -15.02
CA LEU A 343 12.47 -8.31 -14.46
C LEU A 343 13.54 -8.23 -13.37
N ALA A 344 14.53 -7.35 -13.50
CA ALA A 344 15.58 -7.16 -12.50
C ALA A 344 15.03 -6.66 -11.15
N LYS A 345 13.87 -6.00 -11.14
CA LYS A 345 13.17 -5.56 -9.91
C LYS A 345 12.32 -6.65 -9.26
N CYS A 346 12.22 -7.83 -9.88
CA CYS A 346 11.51 -8.97 -9.34
C CYS A 346 12.41 -10.20 -9.34
N ASP A 347 13.07 -10.45 -8.21
CA ASP A 347 13.87 -11.65 -8.00
C ASP A 347 12.95 -12.83 -7.63
N THR A 348 12.47 -13.54 -8.65
CA THR A 348 11.58 -14.70 -8.48
C THR A 348 12.25 -15.87 -7.76
N ALA A 349 13.58 -16.00 -7.86
CA ALA A 349 14.35 -17.03 -7.20
C ALA A 349 14.46 -16.74 -5.69
N ALA A 350 14.85 -15.52 -5.32
CA ALA A 350 14.89 -15.10 -3.93
C ALA A 350 13.49 -15.08 -3.29
N LEU A 351 12.46 -14.64 -4.03
CA LEU A 351 11.08 -14.74 -3.59
C LEU A 351 10.68 -16.20 -3.34
N THR A 352 11.03 -17.11 -4.25
CA THR A 352 10.72 -18.54 -4.10
C THR A 352 11.44 -19.15 -2.90
N ALA A 353 12.71 -18.82 -2.69
CA ALA A 353 13.47 -19.26 -1.52
C ALA A 353 12.85 -18.73 -0.22
N CYS A 354 12.49 -17.44 -0.18
CA CYS A 354 11.85 -16.81 0.97
C CYS A 354 10.50 -17.47 1.28
N LEU A 355 9.65 -17.67 0.27
CA LEU A 355 8.35 -18.36 0.43
C LEU A 355 8.53 -19.84 0.78
N GLY A 356 9.58 -20.49 0.29
CA GLY A 356 9.93 -21.88 0.61
C GLY A 356 10.23 -22.07 2.09
N ASN A 357 10.95 -21.13 2.71
CA ASN A 357 11.22 -21.12 4.15
C ASN A 357 9.96 -20.91 5.01
N LEU A 358 8.85 -20.48 4.40
CA LEU A 358 7.56 -20.30 5.06
C LEU A 358 6.59 -21.46 4.80
N LYS A 359 6.96 -22.46 3.99
CA LYS A 359 6.16 -23.67 3.83
C LYS A 359 6.36 -24.54 5.07
N SER A 360 5.32 -24.62 5.88
CA SER A 360 5.16 -25.69 6.87
C SER A 360 4.48 -26.87 6.19
N ASP A 361 5.00 -28.09 6.42
CA ASP A 361 4.31 -29.32 6.03
C ASP A 361 3.05 -29.58 6.88
N HIS A 362 2.92 -28.83 7.98
CA HIS A 362 1.78 -28.87 8.90
C HIS A 362 0.83 -27.69 8.63
N ASP A 363 -0.40 -27.99 8.21
CA ASP A 363 -1.51 -27.03 8.20
C ASP A 363 -2.21 -27.10 9.57
N GLU A 364 -1.88 -26.16 10.45
CA GLU A 364 -2.37 -26.11 11.82
C GLU A 364 -3.91 -26.02 11.87
N ALA A 365 -4.57 -25.44 10.85
CA ALA A 365 -6.02 -25.41 10.81
C ALA A 365 -6.61 -26.77 10.45
N LYS A 366 -5.95 -27.51 9.55
CA LYS A 366 -6.35 -28.88 9.24
C LYS A 366 -6.20 -29.77 10.48
N GLU A 367 -5.07 -29.70 11.17
CA GLU A 367 -4.84 -30.46 12.41
C GLU A 367 -5.87 -30.10 13.50
N PHE A 368 -6.14 -28.81 13.68
CA PHE A 368 -7.21 -28.35 14.56
C PHE A 368 -8.57 -28.96 14.18
N CYS A 369 -8.93 -28.93 12.90
CA CYS A 369 -10.21 -29.45 12.42
C CYS A 369 -10.32 -30.97 12.55
N ASP A 370 -9.23 -31.71 12.30
CA ASP A 370 -9.13 -33.16 12.51
C ASP A 370 -9.35 -33.51 13.99
N ASP A 371 -8.65 -32.81 14.88
CA ASP A 371 -8.75 -33.03 16.32
C ASP A 371 -10.11 -32.63 16.90
N PHE A 372 -10.68 -31.53 16.41
CA PHE A 372 -11.99 -31.07 16.87
C PHE A 372 -13.11 -32.02 16.40
N TRP A 373 -13.01 -32.56 15.18
CA TRP A 373 -13.91 -33.62 14.72
C TRP A 373 -13.83 -34.86 15.61
N ARG A 374 -12.61 -35.31 15.93
CA ARG A 374 -12.39 -36.46 16.82
C ARG A 374 -13.03 -36.24 18.20
N LEU A 375 -12.86 -35.04 18.78
CA LEU A 375 -13.48 -34.67 20.04
C LEU A 375 -15.02 -34.73 19.99
N LEU A 376 -15.63 -34.21 18.91
CA LEU A 376 -17.08 -34.27 18.73
C LEU A 376 -17.58 -35.72 18.63
N ARG A 377 -16.89 -36.56 17.86
CA ARG A 377 -17.22 -37.97 17.70
C ARG A 377 -17.13 -38.71 19.03
N GLU A 378 -15.98 -38.67 19.70
CA GLU A 378 -15.73 -39.38 20.97
C GLU A 378 -16.75 -39.01 22.04
N SER A 379 -17.16 -37.73 22.11
CA SER A 379 -18.16 -37.28 23.09
C SER A 379 -19.59 -37.79 22.84
N SER A 380 -19.84 -38.33 21.65
CA SER A 380 -21.15 -38.81 21.20
C SER A 380 -21.20 -40.35 21.09
N GLU A 381 -20.10 -41.05 21.41
CA GLU A 381 -20.04 -42.50 21.35
C GLU A 381 -20.92 -43.16 22.42
N VAL A 382 -21.63 -44.20 22.01
CA VAL A 382 -22.51 -45.01 22.87
C VAL A 382 -22.10 -46.47 22.78
N ASP A 383 -22.17 -47.18 23.90
CA ASP A 383 -21.92 -48.61 23.95
C ASP A 383 -23.01 -49.32 23.12
N PRO A 384 -22.65 -50.09 22.10
CA PRO A 384 -23.64 -50.73 21.22
C PRO A 384 -24.52 -51.76 21.93
N ALA A 385 -24.06 -52.35 23.05
CA ALA A 385 -24.82 -53.35 23.80
C ALA A 385 -25.82 -52.72 24.78
N THR A 386 -25.44 -51.63 25.43
CA THR A 386 -26.26 -50.99 26.48
C THR A 386 -26.96 -49.71 25.98
N GLY A 387 -26.37 -49.06 24.98
CA GLY A 387 -26.66 -47.71 24.53
C GLY A 387 -26.42 -46.64 25.59
N ASP A 388 -25.63 -46.98 26.61
CA ASP A 388 -25.11 -46.01 27.56
C ASP A 388 -23.98 -45.19 26.89
N PRO A 389 -23.72 -43.97 27.34
CA PRO A 389 -22.59 -43.19 26.87
C PRO A 389 -21.27 -43.88 27.22
N ILE A 390 -20.32 -43.86 26.28
CA ILE A 390 -18.95 -44.24 26.58
C ILE A 390 -18.28 -43.01 27.21
N ALA A 391 -18.10 -43.05 28.53
CA ALA A 391 -17.32 -42.03 29.22
C ALA A 391 -15.83 -42.42 29.13
N PRO A 392 -14.96 -41.55 28.59
CA PRO A 392 -13.51 -41.77 28.59
C PRO A 392 -12.92 -41.68 30.01
#